data_AF-A0A930G2R0-F1
#
_entry.id   AF-A0A930G2R0-F1
#
_cell.length_a   1.000
_cell.length_b   1.000
_cell.length_c   1.000
_cell.angle_alpha   90.00
_cell.angle_beta   90.00
_cell.angle_gamma   90.00
#
_symmetry.space_group_name_H-M   'P 1'
#
loop_
_entity.id
_entity.type
_entity.pdbx_description
1 polymer ?
#
loop_
_entity_poly.entity_id
_entity_poly.type
_entity_poly.pdbx_seq_one_letter_code
_entity_poly.pdbx_strand_id
1 'polypeptide(L)'
;MDRSFIKTLMPSLIAGHVPRNVRTYKYRVFDGEPQPSSLGFAFDPQPFDGKVVAATDDAIVVKLKPSEFAVLDPNLVTTVPSEGAKVHVQPYARRRFDGLRADTPEVITEKDASGRPYTITRHILGSAPAKL
;
A
#
# COMPACT_ATOMS: atom_id res chain seq x y z
N MET A 1 5.96 -14.20 6.22
CA MET A 1 4.97 -13.92 7.28
C MET A 1 3.73 -14.81 7.18
N ASP A 2 3.19 -15.31 8.30
CA ASP A 2 1.90 -16.05 8.32
C ASP A 2 0.73 -15.09 8.57
N ARG A 3 -0.11 -14.89 7.54
CA ARG A 3 -1.27 -14.00 7.59
C ARG A 3 -2.32 -14.43 8.63
N SER A 4 -2.47 -15.74 8.87
CA SER A 4 -3.49 -16.27 9.78
C SER A 4 -3.13 -15.99 11.23
N PHE A 5 -1.86 -16.20 11.57
CA PHE A 5 -1.31 -15.87 12.88
C PHE A 5 -1.44 -14.37 13.17
N ILE A 6 -1.04 -13.53 12.21
CA ILE A 6 -1.11 -12.07 12.34
C ILE A 6 -2.54 -11.58 12.51
N LYS A 7 -3.51 -12.14 11.78
CA LYS A 7 -4.92 -11.80 11.95
C LYS A 7 -5.40 -12.03 13.39
N THR A 8 -4.83 -13.02 14.08
CA THR A 8 -5.16 -13.36 15.47
C THR A 8 -4.47 -12.41 16.45
N LEU A 9 -3.24 -11.98 16.17
CA LEU A 9 -2.48 -11.03 16.98
C LEU A 9 -2.91 -9.56 16.81
N MET A 10 -3.47 -9.20 15.65
CA MET A 10 -3.81 -7.81 15.34
C MET A 10 -4.64 -7.11 16.41
N PRO A 11 -5.73 -7.70 16.96
CA PRO A 11 -6.52 -7.06 18.02
C PRO A 11 -5.70 -6.69 19.26
N SER A 12 -4.77 -7.54 19.72
CA SER A 12 -3.94 -7.24 20.89
C SER A 12 -2.91 -6.17 20.59
N LEU A 13 -2.31 -6.18 19.39
CA LEU A 13 -1.30 -5.19 18.99
C LEU A 13 -1.87 -3.79 18.82
N ILE A 14 -3.14 -3.65 18.42
CA ILE A 14 -3.75 -2.34 18.13
C ILE A 14 -4.70 -1.84 19.22
N ALA A 15 -5.04 -2.63 20.23
CA ALA A 15 -6.07 -2.31 21.23
C ALA A 15 -5.88 -0.93 21.88
N GLY A 16 -4.63 -0.58 22.23
CA GLY A 16 -4.30 0.73 22.83
C GLY A 16 -4.26 1.89 21.83
N HIS A 17 -4.32 1.61 20.53
CA HIS A 17 -4.14 2.58 19.46
C HIS A 17 -5.41 2.87 18.66
N VAL A 18 -6.48 2.10 18.86
CA VAL A 18 -7.79 2.33 18.23
C VAL A 18 -8.67 3.18 19.17
N PRO A 19 -9.27 4.28 18.69
CA PRO A 19 -10.23 5.05 19.48
C PRO A 19 -11.44 4.21 19.91
N ARG A 20 -11.96 4.44 21.13
CA ARG A 20 -13.08 3.66 21.70
C ARG A 20 -14.37 3.68 20.88
N ASN A 21 -14.58 4.69 20.04
CA ASN A 21 -15.76 4.82 19.19
C ASN A 21 -15.67 4.05 17.86
N VAL A 22 -14.50 3.49 17.52
CA VAL A 22 -14.28 2.76 16.27
C VAL A 22 -14.71 1.30 16.44
N ARG A 23 -15.68 0.87 15.62
CA ARG A 23 -16.19 -0.52 15.62
C ARG A 23 -15.45 -1.46 14.67
N THR A 24 -14.73 -0.90 13.69
CA THR A 24 -14.04 -1.67 12.66
C THR A 24 -12.75 -0.96 12.28
N TYR A 25 -11.68 -1.74 12.15
CA TYR A 25 -10.40 -1.26 11.64
C TYR A 25 -10.08 -1.95 10.31
N LYS A 26 -9.24 -1.30 9.52
CA LYS A 26 -8.70 -1.84 8.28
C LYS A 26 -7.19 -1.98 8.43
N TYR A 27 -6.62 -3.01 7.83
CA TYR A 27 -5.19 -3.13 7.72
C TYR A 27 -4.78 -3.73 6.38
N ARG A 28 -3.56 -3.39 5.95
CA ARG A 28 -2.91 -3.96 4.77
C ARG A 28 -1.65 -4.69 5.21
N VAL A 29 -1.35 -5.81 4.56
CA VAL A 29 -0.18 -6.64 4.87
C VAL A 29 0.84 -6.49 3.74
N PHE A 30 2.08 -6.21 4.11
CA PHE A 30 3.20 -6.07 3.19
C PHE A 30 4.18 -7.21 3.49
N ASP A 31 3.96 -8.33 2.81
CA ASP A 31 4.70 -9.60 2.94
C ASP A 31 5.46 -9.96 1.65
N GLY A 32 5.64 -8.97 0.76
CA GLY A 32 6.34 -9.15 -0.51
C GLY A 32 5.45 -9.71 -1.63
N GLU A 33 4.22 -10.12 -1.33
CA GLU A 33 3.27 -10.54 -2.36
C GLU A 33 2.44 -9.37 -2.89
N PRO A 34 2.08 -9.40 -4.19
CA PRO A 34 1.19 -8.40 -4.76
C PRO A 34 -0.19 -8.45 -4.09
N GLN A 35 -0.63 -7.30 -3.56
CA GLN A 35 -1.97 -7.15 -3.00
C GLN A 35 -2.99 -7.00 -4.15
N PRO A 36 -3.92 -7.94 -4.33
CA PRO A 36 -4.97 -7.78 -5.33
C PRO A 36 -5.92 -6.66 -4.88
N SER A 37 -6.27 -5.78 -5.81
CA SER A 37 -7.37 -4.83 -5.66
C SER A 37 -8.71 -5.56 -5.61
N SER A 38 -9.77 -4.84 -5.27
CA SER A 38 -11.15 -5.36 -5.26
C SER A 38 -11.62 -5.93 -6.60
N LEU A 39 -10.93 -5.58 -7.70
CA LEU A 39 -11.19 -6.08 -9.06
C LEU A 39 -10.19 -7.16 -9.50
N GLY A 40 -9.35 -7.66 -8.60
CA GLY A 40 -8.38 -8.73 -8.88
C GLY A 40 -7.05 -8.26 -9.49
N PHE A 41 -6.85 -6.96 -9.70
CA PHE A 41 -5.60 -6.43 -10.26
C PHE A 41 -4.53 -6.23 -9.18
N ALA A 42 -3.31 -6.68 -9.44
CA ALA A 42 -2.15 -6.43 -8.60
C ALA A 42 -1.57 -5.02 -8.88
N PHE A 43 -1.84 -4.08 -7.96
CA PHE A 43 -1.17 -2.79 -7.96
C PHE A 43 0.03 -2.83 -7.03
N ASP A 44 1.08 -2.10 -7.43
CA ASP A 44 2.24 -1.97 -6.58
C ASP A 44 1.90 -1.08 -5.38
N PRO A 45 2.38 -1.43 -4.18
CA PRO A 45 2.10 -0.65 -2.98
C PRO A 45 2.56 0.81 -3.10
N GLN A 46 1.75 1.73 -2.58
CA GLN A 46 2.10 3.16 -2.53
C GLN A 46 2.93 3.46 -1.27
N PRO A 47 3.91 4.38 -1.35
CA PRO A 47 4.60 4.89 -0.16
C PRO A 47 3.63 5.55 0.81
N PHE A 48 3.94 5.49 2.10
CA PHE A 48 3.10 6.10 3.14
C PHE A 48 3.90 6.50 4.37
N ASP A 49 3.35 7.45 5.11
CA ASP A 49 3.86 7.87 6.41
C ASP A 49 3.00 7.29 7.53
N GLY A 50 3.62 6.96 8.66
CA GLY A 50 2.89 6.50 9.83
C GLY A 50 3.71 6.42 11.09
N LYS A 51 3.04 6.02 12.18
CA LYS A 51 3.68 5.81 13.49
C LYS A 51 3.74 4.33 13.80
N VAL A 52 4.91 3.81 14.18
CA VAL A 52 5.07 2.43 14.64
C VAL A 52 4.32 2.27 15.96
N VAL A 53 3.42 1.31 16.02
CA VAL A 53 2.61 1.01 17.21
C VAL A 53 3.02 -0.30 17.88
N ALA A 54 3.58 -1.23 17.11
CA ALA A 54 4.18 -2.44 17.63
C ALA A 54 5.33 -2.87 16.72
N ALA A 55 6.40 -3.40 17.31
CA ALA A 55 7.51 -4.00 16.58
C ALA A 55 7.90 -5.31 17.26
N THR A 56 7.48 -6.43 16.69
CA THR A 56 7.82 -7.78 17.15
C THR A 56 8.64 -8.51 16.09
N ASP A 57 9.20 -9.67 16.47
CA ASP A 57 9.94 -10.53 15.54
C ASP A 57 9.07 -11.05 14.38
N ASP A 58 7.74 -11.08 14.58
CA ASP A 58 6.78 -11.56 13.58
C ASP A 58 6.21 -10.45 12.67
N ALA A 59 6.05 -9.22 13.20
CA ALA A 59 5.43 -8.11 12.48
C ALA A 59 5.77 -6.73 13.04
N ILE A 60 5.89 -5.78 12.13
CA ILE A 60 5.91 -4.34 12.45
C ILE A 60 4.56 -3.75 12.07
N VAL A 61 3.85 -3.17 13.05
CA VAL A 61 2.56 -2.52 12.83
C VAL A 61 2.75 -1.02 12.81
N VAL A 62 2.35 -0.39 11.71
CA VAL A 62 2.40 1.06 11.49
C VAL A 62 0.98 1.61 11.43
N LYS A 63 0.67 2.59 12.26
CA LYS A 63 -0.60 3.32 12.25
C LYS A 63 -0.57 4.44 11.21
N LEU A 64 -1.54 4.40 10.30
CA LEU A 64 -1.72 5.39 9.23
C LEU A 64 -2.80 6.41 9.60
N LYS A 65 -3.96 5.91 10.04
CA LYS A 65 -5.11 6.71 10.48
C LYS A 65 -5.68 6.15 11.79
N PRO A 66 -6.68 6.78 12.44
CA PRO A 66 -7.23 6.27 13.69
C PRO A 66 -7.73 4.82 13.63
N SER A 67 -8.19 4.35 12.47
CA SER A 67 -8.70 2.99 12.24
C SER A 67 -8.04 2.28 11.05
N GLU A 68 -6.88 2.77 10.58
CA GLU A 68 -6.17 2.21 9.42
C GLU A 68 -4.70 1.93 9.78
N PHE A 69 -4.27 0.69 9.54
CA PHE A 69 -2.95 0.19 9.89
C PHE A 69 -2.26 -0.46 8.67
N ALA A 70 -0.94 -0.50 8.71
CA ALA A 70 -0.10 -1.28 7.80
C ALA A 70 0.68 -2.28 8.65
N VAL A 71 0.80 -3.52 8.16
CA VAL A 71 1.58 -4.57 8.81
C VAL A 71 2.72 -4.95 7.85
N LEU A 72 3.95 -4.86 8.32
CA LEU A 72 5.16 -5.15 7.54
C LEU A 72 5.81 -6.43 8.06
N ASP A 73 6.29 -7.26 7.15
CA ASP A 73 7.18 -8.38 7.49
C ASP A 73 8.56 -7.82 7.91
N PRO A 74 9.05 -8.07 9.14
CA PRO A 74 10.33 -7.55 9.62
C PRO A 74 11.52 -7.95 8.74
N ASN A 75 11.44 -9.08 8.02
CA ASN A 75 12.49 -9.57 7.13
C ASN A 75 12.60 -8.80 5.82
N LEU A 76 11.59 -8.00 5.48
CA LEU A 76 11.52 -7.23 4.22
C LEU A 76 11.82 -5.74 4.40
N VAL A 77 12.10 -5.30 5.62
CA VAL A 77 12.38 -3.90 5.95
C VAL A 77 13.88 -3.68 6.09
N THR A 78 14.39 -2.54 5.60
CA THR A 78 15.81 -2.18 5.69
C THR A 78 16.31 -2.04 7.13
N THR A 79 15.45 -1.61 8.04
CA THR A 79 15.77 -1.39 9.46
C THR A 79 14.50 -1.52 10.27
N VAL A 80 14.55 -2.26 11.38
CA VAL A 80 13.41 -2.38 12.30
C VAL A 80 13.34 -1.11 13.16
N PRO A 81 12.30 -0.27 12.99
CA PRO A 81 12.17 0.96 13.74
C PRO A 81 11.69 0.68 15.17
N SER A 82 12.03 1.57 16.12
CA SER A 82 11.54 1.47 17.49
C SER A 82 10.04 1.77 17.58
N GLU A 83 9.37 1.17 18.56
CA GLU A 83 7.98 1.50 18.86
C GLU A 83 7.81 3.00 19.15
N GLY A 84 6.73 3.58 18.62
CA GLY A 84 6.45 5.01 18.74
C GLY A 84 7.16 5.91 17.73
N ALA A 85 8.11 5.39 16.94
CA ALA A 85 8.80 6.17 15.91
C ALA A 85 7.84 6.57 14.77
N LYS A 86 8.06 7.74 14.17
CA LYS A 86 7.45 8.13 12.90
C LYS A 86 8.33 7.62 11.77
N VAL A 87 7.72 6.93 10.81
CA VAL A 87 8.43 6.27 9.72
C VAL A 87 7.82 6.64 8.38
N HIS A 88 8.67 6.81 7.38
CA HIS A 88 8.29 6.85 5.98
C HIS A 88 8.58 5.46 5.39
N VAL A 89 7.53 4.76 4.97
CA VAL A 89 7.66 3.43 4.37
C VAL A 89 7.60 3.59 2.87
N GLN A 90 8.63 3.10 2.20
CA GLN A 90 8.72 3.08 0.75
C GLN A 90 8.80 1.64 0.24
N PRO A 91 7.65 1.00 -0.03
CA PRO A 91 7.61 -0.34 -0.60
C PRO A 91 8.25 -0.39 -1.98
N TYR A 92 8.71 -1.58 -2.36
CA TYR A 92 9.16 -1.81 -3.73
C TYR A 92 8.02 -1.59 -4.72
N ALA A 93 8.31 -0.89 -5.81
CA ALA A 93 7.40 -0.67 -6.93
C ALA A 93 8.12 -0.99 -8.23
N ARG A 94 7.47 -1.73 -9.12
CA ARG A 94 7.99 -2.04 -10.44
C ARG A 94 8.02 -0.75 -11.25
N ARG A 95 9.09 -0.58 -12.04
CA ARG A 95 9.26 0.57 -12.91
C ARG A 95 9.27 0.15 -14.37
N ARG A 96 8.69 0.99 -15.22
CA ARG A 96 8.85 0.94 -16.68
C ARG A 96 10.27 1.38 -17.04
N PHE A 97 10.65 1.14 -18.30
CA PHE A 97 11.98 1.51 -18.81
C PHE A 97 12.20 3.04 -18.82
N ASP A 98 11.12 3.81 -18.91
CA ASP A 98 11.10 5.28 -18.74
C ASP A 98 11.37 5.75 -17.29
N GLY A 99 11.53 4.82 -16.34
CA GLY A 99 11.78 5.09 -14.93
C GLY A 99 10.54 5.42 -14.11
N LEU A 100 9.36 5.54 -14.73
CA LEU A 100 8.07 5.72 -14.06
C LEU A 100 7.58 4.40 -13.45
N ARG A 101 6.66 4.46 -12.47
CA ARG A 101 6.07 3.23 -11.92
C ARG A 101 5.22 2.52 -12.97
N ALA A 102 5.19 1.19 -12.92
CA ALA A 102 4.45 0.36 -13.85
C ALA A 102 2.94 0.61 -13.85
N ASP A 103 2.39 1.09 -12.74
CA ASP A 103 0.98 1.42 -12.56
C ASP A 103 0.62 2.87 -12.94
N THR A 104 1.58 3.68 -13.40
CA THR A 104 1.35 5.08 -13.78
C THR A 104 0.41 5.15 -15.00
N PRO A 105 -0.80 5.73 -14.88
CA PRO A 105 -1.73 5.81 -16.01
C PRO A 105 -1.27 6.83 -17.05
N GLU A 106 -1.64 6.58 -18.30
CA GLU A 106 -1.47 7.54 -19.39
C GLU A 106 -2.72 8.42 -19.47
N VAL A 107 -2.52 9.74 -19.37
CA VAL A 107 -3.58 10.74 -19.46
C VAL A 107 -3.58 11.31 -20.87
N ILE A 108 -4.66 11.07 -21.62
CA ILE A 108 -4.84 11.60 -22.97
C ILE A 108 -6.02 12.57 -22.95
N THR A 109 -5.82 13.78 -23.47
CA THR A 109 -6.91 14.73 -23.71
C THR A 109 -7.37 14.56 -25.16
N GLU A 110 -8.58 14.06 -25.35
CA GLU A 110 -9.24 13.99 -26.66
C GLU A 110 -10.31 15.08 -26.76
N LYS A 111 -10.72 15.42 -27.98
CA LYS A 111 -11.83 16.34 -28.23
C LYS A 111 -13.02 15.54 -28.76
N ASP A 112 -14.21 15.80 -28.21
CA ASP A 112 -15.43 15.22 -28.73
C ASP A 112 -15.80 15.81 -30.10
N ALA A 113 -16.82 15.24 -30.76
CA ALA A 113 -17.31 15.74 -32.05
C ALA A 113 -17.84 17.19 -31.98
N SER A 114 -18.08 17.73 -30.79
CA SER A 114 -18.50 19.11 -30.53
C SER A 114 -17.34 20.05 -30.16
N GLY A 115 -16.10 19.55 -30.18
CA GLY A 115 -14.88 20.29 -29.87
C GLY A 115 -14.57 20.45 -28.38
N ARG A 116 -15.35 19.85 -27.48
CA ARG A 116 -15.09 19.92 -26.03
C ARG A 116 -13.98 18.93 -25.64
N PRO A 117 -12.97 19.36 -24.88
CA PRO A 117 -11.93 18.47 -24.40
C PRO A 117 -12.49 17.53 -23.31
N TYR A 118 -12.18 16.25 -23.42
CA TYR A 118 -12.39 15.26 -22.37
C TYR A 118 -11.09 14.50 -22.08
N THR A 119 -10.92 14.11 -20.82
CA THR A 119 -9.71 13.45 -20.34
C THR A 119 -9.97 11.95 -20.20
N ILE A 120 -9.17 11.14 -20.87
CA ILE A 120 -9.16 9.68 -20.71
C ILE A 120 -7.94 9.30 -19.87
N THR A 121 -8.18 8.62 -18.75
CA THR A 121 -7.13 7.97 -17.96
C THR A 121 -7.06 6.51 -18.36
N ARG A 122 -6.00 6.10 -19.07
CA ARG A 122 -5.80 4.70 -19.46
C ARG A 122 -4.86 4.01 -18.47
N HIS A 123 -5.34 2.92 -17.88
CA HIS A 123 -4.50 1.96 -17.14
C HIS A 123 -4.16 0.80 -18.07
N ILE A 124 -2.88 0.59 -18.36
CA ILE A 124 -2.42 -0.52 -19.21
C ILE A 124 -2.24 -1.76 -18.33
N LEU A 125 -3.05 -2.78 -18.58
CA LEU A 125 -3.04 -4.04 -17.82
C LEU A 125 -2.39 -5.13 -18.68
N GLY A 126 -1.21 -5.60 -18.29
CA GLY A 126 -0.63 -6.83 -18.84
C GLY A 126 0.13 -6.75 -20.17
N SER A 127 0.60 -5.58 -20.62
CA SER A 127 1.50 -5.49 -21.80
C SER A 127 2.90 -4.96 -21.44
N ALA A 128 3.91 -5.48 -22.16
CA ALA A 128 5.31 -5.07 -22.13
C ALA A 128 5.49 -3.59 -22.61
N PRO A 129 6.64 -2.95 -22.32
CA PRO A 129 6.75 -1.56 -21.93
C PRO A 129 6.62 -0.56 -23.08
N ALA A 130 6.38 0.68 -22.68
CA ALA A 130 6.46 1.96 -23.40
C ALA A 130 6.85 1.91 -24.89
N LYS A 131 6.11 2.67 -25.73
CA LYS A 131 6.56 3.04 -27.07
C LYS A 131 8.05 3.46 -27.00
N LEU A 132 8.90 2.73 -27.70
CA LEU A 132 10.25 3.16 -28.09
C LEU A 132 10.18 4.42 -28.95
#